data_AF-A0A916VT27-F1
#
_entry.id   AF-A0A916VT27-F1
#
_cell.length_a   1.000
_cell.length_b   1.000
_cell.length_c   1.000
_cell.angle_alpha   90.00
_cell.angle_beta   90.00
_cell.angle_gamma   90.00
#
_symmetry.space_group_name_H-M   'P 1'
#
loop_
_entity.id
_entity.type
_entity.pdbx_description
1 polymer ?
#
loop_
_entity_poly.entity_id
_entity_poly.type
_entity_poly.pdbx_seq_one_letter_code
_entity_poly.pdbx_strand_id
1 'polypeptide(L)'
;MHDFADPKLGKAIPYGIYDLTLNTGWVNVGIDHDTACFAVESIRHWWYSMGEELYPDSQKIMITADCGGSNSYRSRLWKLELQEFADEINRTIHVCHFPPGTSKWNKIEHRLFCQITQNWRGRPLSSLQVVINLINNTTTTQGLNVVAHLDENFYETGIKVSREEFNAIRIEPDFFHGEWNYMIKPRTIA
;
A
#
# COMPACT_ATOMS: atom_id res chain seq x y z
N MET A 1 7.72 8.16 3.30
CA MET A 1 6.47 8.76 3.80
C MET A 1 6.47 10.22 3.39
N HIS A 2 5.64 10.58 2.41
CA HIS A 2 5.55 11.93 1.86
C HIS A 2 4.29 12.60 2.44
N ASP A 3 4.34 13.05 3.69
CA ASP A 3 3.21 13.76 4.29
C ASP A 3 3.20 15.22 3.82
N PHE A 4 2.11 15.64 3.19
CA PHE A 4 1.88 17.04 2.83
C PHE A 4 0.90 17.63 3.84
N ALA A 5 1.42 18.40 4.81
CA ALA A 5 0.61 19.11 5.79
C ALA A 5 0.48 20.58 5.38
N ASP A 6 -0.69 21.00 4.90
CA ASP A 6 -1.06 22.41 4.85
C ASP A 6 -2.12 22.67 5.95
N PRO A 7 -1.84 23.57 6.92
CA PRO A 7 -2.75 23.87 8.03
C PRO A 7 -4.15 24.35 7.63
N LYS A 8 -4.34 24.81 6.38
CA LYS A 8 -5.64 25.28 5.85
C LYS A 8 -6.30 24.31 4.87
N LEU A 9 -5.56 23.37 4.27
CA LEU A 9 -6.08 22.48 3.21
C LEU A 9 -6.23 21.02 3.65
N GLY A 10 -5.80 20.69 4.87
CA GLY A 10 -5.80 19.31 5.38
C GLY A 10 -4.46 18.61 5.11
N LYS A 11 -4.36 17.37 5.58
CA LYS A 11 -3.22 16.49 5.36
C LYS A 11 -3.46 15.67 4.10
N ALA A 12 -2.44 15.44 3.28
CA ALA A 12 -2.49 14.46 2.19
C ALA A 12 -1.36 13.45 2.37
N ILE A 13 -1.72 12.18 2.49
CA ILE A 13 -0.82 11.04 2.70
C ILE A 13 -0.96 10.12 1.48
N PRO A 14 -0.05 10.18 0.50
CA PRO A 14 -0.06 9.26 -0.62
C PRO A 14 0.54 7.91 -0.22
N TYR A 15 -0.24 6.85 -0.40
CA TYR A 15 0.21 5.46 -0.33
C TYR A 15 0.22 4.86 -1.74
N GLY A 16 1.41 4.51 -2.22
CA GLY A 16 1.61 4.06 -3.59
C GLY A 16 1.68 2.54 -3.71
N ILE A 17 1.04 2.01 -4.76
CA ILE A 17 1.20 0.63 -5.24
C ILE A 17 1.67 0.72 -6.68
N TYR A 18 2.70 -0.03 -7.02
CA TYR A 18 3.28 -0.02 -8.36
C TYR A 18 3.34 -1.43 -8.93
N ASP A 19 2.59 -1.63 -10.00
CA ASP A 19 2.54 -2.87 -10.76
C ASP A 19 3.70 -2.91 -11.75
N LEU A 20 4.64 -3.84 -11.52
CA LEU A 20 5.83 -4.00 -12.34
C LEU A 20 5.54 -4.63 -13.72
N THR A 21 4.47 -5.39 -13.83
CA THR A 21 4.06 -6.13 -15.02
C THR A 21 3.42 -5.22 -16.05
N LEU A 22 2.52 -4.34 -15.60
CA LEU A 22 1.77 -3.42 -16.47
C LEU A 22 2.35 -2.01 -16.49
N ASN A 23 3.36 -1.72 -15.66
CA ASN A 23 3.92 -0.38 -15.49
C ASN A 23 2.83 0.64 -15.10
N THR A 24 1.95 0.26 -14.19
CA THR A 24 0.85 1.12 -13.70
C THR A 24 1.02 1.43 -12.22
N GLY A 25 0.73 2.66 -11.83
CA GLY A 25 0.68 3.11 -10.44
C GLY A 25 -0.74 3.28 -9.95
N TRP A 26 -0.98 2.90 -8.70
CA TRP A 26 -2.15 3.32 -7.92
C TRP A 26 -1.66 4.12 -6.72
N VAL A 27 -2.33 5.22 -6.41
CA VAL A 27 -2.03 6.04 -5.23
C VAL A 27 -3.30 6.30 -4.46
N ASN A 28 -3.39 5.74 -3.27
CA ASN A 28 -4.43 6.08 -2.31
C ASN A 28 -4.01 7.35 -1.56
N VAL A 29 -4.82 8.41 -1.56
CA VAL A 29 -4.50 9.69 -0.92
C VAL A 29 -5.36 9.84 0.32
N GLY A 30 -4.81 9.44 1.47
CA GLY A 30 -5.47 9.57 2.77
C GLY A 30 -5.37 10.97 3.36
N ILE A 31 -6.37 11.36 4.16
CA ILE A 31 -6.41 12.66 4.84
C ILE A 31 -6.28 12.60 6.37
N ASP A 32 -6.18 11.37 6.92
CA ASP A 32 -6.15 11.11 8.34
C ASP A 32 -4.74 10.64 8.80
N HIS A 33 -4.55 9.36 9.14
CA HIS A 33 -3.28 8.82 9.64
C HIS A 33 -2.73 7.68 8.77
N ASP A 34 -1.41 7.63 8.60
CA ASP A 34 -0.72 6.49 7.98
C ASP A 34 -0.61 5.33 8.98
N THR A 35 -1.68 4.57 9.08
CA THR A 35 -1.78 3.38 9.93
C THR A 35 -1.64 2.11 9.12
N ALA A 36 -1.43 0.97 9.80
CA ALA A 36 -1.44 -0.32 9.12
C ALA A 36 -2.79 -0.61 8.42
N CYS A 37 -3.91 -0.16 9.00
CA CYS A 37 -5.23 -0.22 8.38
C CYS A 37 -5.26 0.57 7.07
N PHE A 38 -4.76 1.82 7.07
CA PHE A 38 -4.67 2.64 5.85
C PHE A 38 -3.80 1.99 4.76
N ALA A 39 -2.68 1.38 5.15
CA ALA A 39 -1.80 0.69 4.21
C ALA A 39 -2.49 -0.52 3.55
N VAL A 40 -3.26 -1.30 4.31
CA VAL A 40 -4.02 -2.44 3.75
C VAL A 40 -5.25 -1.97 2.98
N GLU A 41 -5.95 -0.93 3.43
CA GLU A 41 -7.06 -0.32 2.68
C GLU A 41 -6.57 0.20 1.32
N SER A 42 -5.36 0.76 1.27
CA SER A 42 -4.74 1.17 0.01
C SER A 42 -4.54 -0.01 -0.96
N ILE A 43 -4.18 -1.19 -0.44
CA ILE A 43 -4.08 -2.44 -1.22
C ILE A 43 -5.46 -2.94 -1.65
N ARG A 44 -6.44 -2.87 -0.74
CA ARG A 44 -7.84 -3.24 -0.99
C ARG A 44 -8.43 -2.39 -2.12
N HIS A 45 -8.29 -1.07 -2.05
CA HIS A 45 -8.73 -0.15 -3.09
C HIS A 45 -8.06 -0.42 -4.44
N TRP A 46 -6.75 -0.67 -4.47
CA TRP A 46 -6.07 -1.06 -5.70
C TRP A 46 -6.63 -2.36 -6.27
N TRP A 47 -6.84 -3.38 -5.44
CA TRP A 47 -7.37 -4.67 -5.87
C TRP A 47 -8.74 -4.52 -6.52
N TYR A 48 -9.70 -3.88 -5.85
CA TYR A 48 -11.06 -3.73 -6.39
C TYR A 48 -11.16 -2.74 -7.54
N SER A 49 -10.28 -1.75 -7.61
CA SER A 49 -10.32 -0.75 -8.68
C SER A 49 -9.60 -1.20 -9.94
N MET A 50 -8.60 -2.09 -9.82
CA MET A 50 -7.73 -2.47 -10.93
C MET A 50 -7.32 -3.94 -10.87
N GLY A 51 -6.84 -4.42 -9.72
CA GLY A 51 -6.20 -5.72 -9.60
C GLY A 51 -7.09 -6.91 -9.95
N GLU A 52 -8.36 -6.89 -9.56
CA GLU A 52 -9.31 -7.98 -9.78
C GLU A 52 -9.60 -8.20 -11.27
N GLU A 53 -9.84 -7.13 -12.02
CA GLU A 53 -10.08 -7.18 -13.47
C GLU A 53 -8.82 -7.57 -14.24
N LEU A 54 -7.66 -7.06 -13.83
CA LEU A 54 -6.37 -7.32 -14.48
C LEU A 54 -5.85 -8.74 -14.21
N TYR A 55 -6.19 -9.32 -13.06
CA TYR A 55 -5.68 -10.61 -12.60
C TYR A 55 -6.78 -11.56 -12.08
N PRO A 56 -7.81 -11.87 -12.89
CA PRO A 56 -9.01 -12.59 -12.43
C PRO A 56 -8.68 -13.96 -11.86
N ASP A 57 -7.79 -14.71 -12.53
CA ASP A 57 -7.45 -16.09 -12.16
C ASP A 57 -6.44 -16.21 -11.02
N SER A 58 -5.93 -15.09 -10.50
CA SER A 58 -4.64 -15.08 -9.79
C SER A 58 -4.46 -15.96 -8.55
N GLN A 59 -5.38 -16.26 -7.63
CA GLN A 59 -5.11 -17.02 -6.38
C GLN A 59 -4.08 -16.43 -5.38
N LYS A 60 -3.07 -15.68 -5.83
CA LYS A 60 -1.98 -15.16 -5.00
C LYS A 60 -1.64 -13.71 -5.34
N ILE A 61 -1.32 -12.92 -4.33
CA ILE A 61 -0.80 -11.56 -4.50
C ILE A 61 0.60 -11.51 -3.90
N MET A 62 1.58 -10.98 -4.64
CA MET A 62 2.93 -10.75 -4.15
C MET A 62 3.12 -9.27 -3.85
N ILE A 63 3.47 -8.95 -2.61
CA ILE A 63 3.70 -7.60 -2.12
C ILE A 63 5.18 -7.48 -1.75
N THR A 64 5.89 -6.60 -2.44
CA THR A 64 7.24 -6.19 -2.04
C THR A 64 7.15 -4.84 -1.33
N ALA A 65 7.49 -4.82 -0.05
CA ALA A 65 7.29 -3.65 0.80
C ALA A 65 8.57 -3.27 1.56
N ASP A 66 8.67 -2.03 2.00
CA ASP A 66 9.73 -1.62 2.90
C ASP A 66 9.46 -2.15 4.33
N CYS A 67 10.46 -2.09 5.22
CA CYS A 67 10.35 -2.59 6.59
C CYS A 67 9.78 -1.59 7.62
N GLY A 68 9.40 -0.37 7.21
CA GLY A 68 9.11 0.76 8.11
C GLY A 68 7.65 1.21 8.10
N GLY A 69 7.29 2.12 9.02
CA GLY A 69 5.97 2.77 9.01
C GLY A 69 4.78 1.82 9.20
N SER A 70 3.70 2.11 8.48
CA SER A 70 2.41 1.40 8.53
C SER A 70 2.49 -0.07 8.08
N ASN A 71 3.36 -0.38 7.13
CA ASN A 71 3.58 -1.74 6.63
C ASN A 71 4.82 -2.43 7.25
N SER A 72 5.24 -2.03 8.45
CA SER A 72 6.40 -2.65 9.09
C SER A 72 6.20 -4.14 9.35
N TYR A 73 7.23 -4.96 9.07
CA TYR A 73 7.24 -6.40 9.35
C TYR A 73 7.01 -6.76 10.84
N ARG A 74 7.29 -5.81 11.75
CA ARG A 74 7.07 -5.94 13.20
C ARG A 74 5.64 -5.61 13.62
N SER A 75 4.87 -4.94 12.76
CA SER A 75 3.50 -4.53 13.05
C SER A 75 2.60 -5.75 13.07
N ARG A 76 1.99 -6.02 14.23
CA ARG A 76 0.97 -7.06 14.36
C ARG A 76 -0.31 -6.67 13.64
N LEU A 77 -0.66 -5.39 13.69
CA LEU A 77 -1.84 -4.84 13.03
C LEU A 77 -1.73 -5.01 11.52
N TRP A 78 -0.57 -4.73 10.92
CA TRP A 78 -0.32 -4.98 9.50
C TRP A 78 -0.63 -6.43 9.10
N LYS A 79 -0.16 -7.40 9.89
CA LYS A 79 -0.40 -8.82 9.62
C LYS A 79 -1.85 -9.22 9.83
N LEU A 80 -2.54 -8.62 10.81
CA LEU A 80 -3.96 -8.86 11.06
C LEU A 80 -4.83 -8.31 9.92
N GLU A 81 -4.59 -7.06 9.52
CA GLU A 81 -5.30 -6.41 8.41
C GLU A 81 -5.08 -7.17 7.09
N LEU A 82 -3.85 -7.63 6.83
CA LEU A 82 -3.58 -8.49 5.68
C LEU A 82 -4.31 -9.84 5.76
N GLN A 83 -4.52 -10.40 6.96
CA GLN A 83 -5.32 -11.61 7.13
C GLN A 83 -6.78 -11.35 6.76
N GLU A 84 -7.35 -10.27 7.26
CA GLU A 84 -8.74 -9.90 6.95
C GLU A 84 -8.92 -9.65 5.45
N PHE A 85 -7.99 -8.93 4.83
CA PHE A 85 -8.01 -8.74 3.40
C PHE A 85 -7.82 -10.05 2.62
N ALA A 86 -6.90 -10.94 3.04
CA ALA A 86 -6.71 -12.24 2.40
C ALA A 86 -7.98 -13.11 2.44
N ASP A 87 -8.73 -13.06 3.54
CA ASP A 87 -10.00 -13.75 3.69
C ASP A 87 -11.08 -13.17 2.78
N GLU A 88 -11.16 -11.83 2.73
CA GLU A 88 -12.13 -11.07 1.93
C GLU A 88 -12.04 -11.43 0.45
N ILE A 89 -10.83 -11.43 -0.11
CA ILE A 89 -10.61 -11.76 -1.53
C ILE A 89 -10.45 -13.25 -1.78
N ASN A 90 -10.37 -14.06 -0.72
CA ASN A 90 -10.05 -15.49 -0.73
C ASN A 90 -8.76 -15.81 -1.53
N ARG A 91 -7.68 -15.06 -1.27
CA ARG A 91 -6.37 -15.24 -1.95
C ARG A 91 -5.24 -15.25 -0.95
N THR A 92 -4.17 -15.95 -1.31
CA THR A 92 -2.96 -15.97 -0.48
C THR A 92 -2.12 -14.72 -0.74
N ILE A 93 -1.75 -14.01 0.31
CA ILE A 93 -0.88 -12.83 0.20
C ILE A 93 0.54 -13.23 0.59
N HIS A 94 1.47 -13.08 -0.35
CA HIS A 94 2.90 -13.18 -0.09
C HIS A 94 3.45 -11.79 0.17
N VAL A 95 4.20 -11.62 1.25
CA VAL A 95 4.88 -10.38 1.60
C VAL A 95 6.38 -10.65 1.64
N CYS A 96 7.14 -9.84 0.93
CA CYS A 96 8.60 -9.82 0.98
C CYS A 96 9.07 -8.42 1.35
N HIS A 97 9.67 -8.28 2.53
CA HIS A 97 10.19 -6.99 2.96
C HIS A 97 11.63 -6.76 2.47
N PHE A 98 11.91 -5.56 1.98
CA PHE A 98 13.28 -5.09 1.77
C PHE A 98 13.99 -4.91 3.12
N PRO A 99 15.26 -5.29 3.28
CA PRO A 99 15.99 -5.12 4.53
C PRO A 99 15.95 -3.66 5.06
N PRO A 100 16.04 -3.43 6.38
CA PRO A 100 16.07 -2.07 6.94
C PRO A 100 17.15 -1.20 6.28
N GLY A 101 16.80 0.04 5.93
CA GLY A 101 17.72 0.98 5.26
C GLY A 101 17.91 0.74 3.75
N THR A 102 17.11 -0.14 3.14
CA THR A 102 17.22 -0.48 1.71
C THR A 102 16.01 -0.04 0.87
N SER A 103 15.17 0.89 1.36
CA SER A 103 14.02 1.44 0.62
C SER A 103 14.40 2.02 -0.75
N LYS A 104 15.63 2.53 -0.90
CA LYS A 104 16.18 2.97 -2.20
C LYS A 104 16.23 1.88 -3.27
N TRP A 105 16.08 0.60 -2.92
CA TRP A 105 16.06 -0.51 -3.88
C TRP A 105 14.63 -0.89 -4.27
N ASN A 106 13.63 -0.35 -3.57
CA ASN A 106 12.25 -0.49 -3.95
C ASN A 106 12.01 0.28 -5.26
N LYS A 107 11.53 -0.43 -6.28
CA LYS A 107 11.37 0.14 -7.63
C LYS A 107 10.33 1.25 -7.67
N ILE A 108 9.37 1.26 -6.73
CA ILE A 108 8.33 2.29 -6.66
C ILE A 108 8.92 3.70 -6.50
N GLU A 109 10.01 3.83 -5.73
CA GLU A 109 10.70 5.11 -5.52
C GLU A 109 11.27 5.67 -6.82
N HIS A 110 11.79 4.78 -7.68
CA HIS A 110 12.49 5.15 -8.92
C HIS A 110 11.62 5.14 -10.17
N ARG A 111 10.41 4.59 -10.09
CA ARG A 111 9.52 4.43 -11.25
C ARG A 111 8.18 5.14 -11.08
N LEU A 112 7.68 5.27 -9.86
CA LEU A 112 6.41 5.94 -9.57
C LEU A 112 6.64 7.30 -8.90
N PHE A 113 7.19 7.31 -7.68
CA PHE A 113 7.27 8.54 -6.88
C PHE A 113 8.22 9.59 -7.47
N CYS A 114 9.31 9.18 -8.13
CA CYS A 114 10.17 10.13 -8.84
C CYS A 114 9.43 10.87 -9.96
N GLN A 115 8.52 10.19 -10.67
CA GLN A 115 7.74 10.77 -11.78
C GLN A 115 6.65 11.70 -11.24
N ILE A 116 5.96 11.27 -10.18
CA ILE A 116 4.98 12.12 -9.47
C ILE A 116 5.66 13.41 -8.98
N THR A 117 6.83 13.29 -8.34
CA THR A 117 7.61 14.43 -7.84
C THR A 117 8.03 15.36 -8.98
N GLN A 118 8.45 14.80 -10.13
CA GLN A 118 8.78 15.59 -11.31
C GLN A 118 7.56 16.34 -11.87
N ASN A 119 6.40 15.70 -11.93
CA ASN A 119 5.17 16.32 -12.42
C ASN A 119 4.70 17.47 -11.52
N TRP A 120 4.97 17.37 -10.22
CA TRP A 120 4.62 18.40 -9.24
C TRP A 120 5.58 19.58 -9.24
N ARG A 121 6.75 19.47 -9.87
CA ARG A 121 7.80 20.49 -9.81
C ARG A 121 7.27 21.85 -10.29
N GLY A 122 7.26 22.82 -9.37
CA GLY A 122 6.83 24.19 -9.64
C GLY A 122 5.31 24.38 -9.70
N ARG A 123 4.50 23.40 -9.25
CA ARG A 123 3.05 23.50 -9.18
C ARG A 123 2.59 23.66 -7.72
N PRO A 124 1.77 24.66 -7.39
CA PRO A 124 1.23 24.82 -6.04
C PRO A 124 0.22 23.70 -5.73
N LEU A 125 0.39 23.02 -4.60
CA LEU A 125 -0.54 21.99 -4.11
C LEU A 125 -1.68 22.68 -3.32
N SER A 126 -2.56 23.40 -4.04
CA SER A 126 -3.54 24.30 -3.43
C SER A 126 -4.83 23.64 -2.95
N SER A 127 -5.03 22.34 -3.19
CA SER A 127 -6.13 21.55 -2.62
C SER A 127 -5.88 20.04 -2.79
N LEU A 128 -6.63 19.21 -2.06
CA LEU A 128 -6.64 17.75 -2.24
C LEU A 128 -6.97 17.35 -3.68
N GLN A 129 -7.95 18.03 -4.30
CA GLN A 129 -8.29 17.80 -5.71
C GLN A 129 -7.11 18.11 -6.64
N VAL A 130 -6.34 19.16 -6.36
CA VAL A 130 -5.13 19.47 -7.14
C VAL A 130 -4.08 18.38 -6.95
N VAL A 131 -3.85 17.90 -5.73
CA VAL A 131 -2.93 16.78 -5.47
C VAL A 131 -3.33 15.54 -6.28
N ILE A 132 -4.60 15.12 -6.18
CA ILE A 132 -5.12 13.94 -6.91
C ILE A 132 -5.00 14.14 -8.41
N ASN A 133 -5.41 15.29 -8.93
CA ASN A 133 -5.32 15.59 -10.36
C ASN A 133 -3.86 15.58 -10.84
N LEU A 134 -2.92 16.08 -10.05
CA LEU A 134 -1.51 16.04 -10.41
C LEU A 134 -0.95 14.63 -10.40
N ILE A 135 -1.35 13.77 -9.45
CA ILE A 135 -0.93 12.37 -9.46
C ILE A 135 -1.52 11.65 -10.68
N ASN A 136 -2.83 11.79 -10.92
CA ASN A 136 -3.53 11.18 -12.06
C ASN A 136 -2.94 11.57 -13.43
N ASN A 137 -2.43 12.80 -13.56
CA ASN A 137 -1.81 13.26 -14.80
C ASN A 137 -0.33 12.84 -14.94
N THR A 138 0.19 12.00 -14.05
CA THR A 138 1.57 11.52 -14.15
C THR A 138 1.66 10.43 -15.20
N THR A 139 2.28 10.74 -16.33
CA THR A 139 2.55 9.79 -17.41
C THR A 139 3.99 9.89 -17.90
N THR A 140 4.52 8.81 -18.48
CA THR A 140 5.87 8.81 -19.08
C THR A 140 5.85 8.32 -20.51
N THR A 141 6.90 8.62 -21.27
CA THR A 141 7.07 8.10 -22.64
C THR A 141 7.20 6.58 -22.69
N GLN A 142 7.58 5.94 -21.57
CA GLN A 142 7.61 4.49 -21.42
C GLN A 142 6.25 3.89 -21.01
N GLY A 143 5.16 4.70 -21.03
CA GLY A 143 3.80 4.22 -20.81
C GLY A 143 3.39 4.06 -19.35
N LEU A 144 4.08 4.72 -18.39
CA LEU A 144 3.57 4.78 -17.02
C LEU A 144 2.21 5.45 -17.01
N ASN A 145 1.22 4.81 -16.40
CA ASN A 145 -0.07 5.40 -16.08
C ASN A 145 -0.30 5.34 -14.58
N VAL A 146 -0.77 6.43 -13.97
CA VAL A 146 -1.00 6.52 -12.53
C VAL A 146 -2.44 6.89 -12.27
N VAL A 147 -3.12 6.10 -11.44
CA VAL A 147 -4.46 6.41 -10.93
C VAL A 147 -4.34 6.80 -9.47
N ALA A 148 -4.99 7.88 -9.07
CA ALA A 148 -5.06 8.36 -7.70
C ALA A 148 -6.49 8.59 -7.26
N HIS A 149 -6.78 8.16 -6.03
CA HIS A 149 -8.09 8.28 -5.41
C HIS A 149 -7.98 8.95 -4.03
N LEU A 150 -9.01 9.70 -3.64
CA LEU A 150 -9.12 10.26 -2.30
C LEU A 150 -9.64 9.19 -1.33
N ASP A 151 -9.01 9.08 -0.18
CA ASP A 151 -9.50 8.26 0.91
C ASP A 151 -9.91 9.15 2.08
N GLU A 152 -11.23 9.22 2.28
CA GLU A 152 -11.89 9.99 3.34
C GLU A 152 -12.19 9.13 4.58
N ASN A 153 -11.71 7.88 4.61
CA ASN A 153 -11.89 7.01 5.77
C ASN A 153 -11.10 7.52 6.99
N PHE A 154 -11.62 7.19 8.17
CA PHE A 154 -10.98 7.49 9.44
C PHE A 154 -10.16 6.29 9.92
N TYR A 155 -8.92 6.53 10.34
CA TYR A 155 -7.98 5.49 10.76
C TYR A 155 -7.51 5.71 12.20
N GLU A 156 -8.14 4.99 13.13
CA GLU A 156 -7.80 5.08 14.54
C GLU A 156 -6.33 4.72 14.81
N THR A 157 -5.66 5.54 15.61
CA THR A 157 -4.26 5.33 15.99
C THR A 157 -4.15 4.59 17.32
N GLY A 158 -3.05 3.84 17.49
CA GLY A 158 -2.78 3.16 18.76
C GLY A 158 -3.56 1.86 18.97
N ILE A 159 -4.21 1.32 17.94
CA ILE A 159 -4.85 0.00 17.96
C ILE A 159 -3.83 -1.07 18.38
N LYS A 160 -4.18 -1.83 19.41
CA LYS A 160 -3.35 -2.92 19.94
C LYS A 160 -3.95 -4.26 19.54
N VAL A 161 -3.16 -5.07 18.85
CA VAL A 161 -3.51 -6.46 18.57
C VAL A 161 -3.15 -7.34 19.76
N SER A 162 -4.15 -8.02 20.29
CA SER A 162 -4.02 -9.01 21.36
C SER A 162 -3.16 -10.19 20.90
N ARG A 163 -2.74 -11.03 21.85
CA ARG A 163 -1.94 -12.22 21.49
C ARG A 163 -2.81 -13.26 20.80
N GLU A 164 -4.08 -13.34 21.21
CA GLU A 164 -5.10 -14.23 20.71
C GLU A 164 -5.40 -13.94 19.23
N GLU A 165 -5.67 -12.67 18.89
CA GLU A 165 -5.88 -12.23 17.50
C GLU A 165 -4.66 -12.52 16.63
N PHE A 166 -3.46 -12.21 17.14
CA PHE A 166 -2.23 -12.44 16.37
C PHE A 166 -1.96 -13.93 16.12
N ASN A 167 -2.24 -14.79 17.10
CA ASN A 167 -2.07 -16.24 16.96
C ASN A 167 -3.12 -16.87 16.02
N ALA A 168 -4.25 -16.20 15.78
CA ALA A 168 -5.28 -16.66 14.86
C ALA A 168 -4.92 -16.42 13.38
N ILE A 169 -3.88 -15.62 13.11
CA ILE A 169 -3.39 -15.35 11.76
C ILE A 169 -2.77 -16.62 11.17
N ARG A 170 -3.20 -17.00 9.96
CA ARG A 170 -2.63 -18.10 9.16
C ARG A 170 -1.39 -17.63 8.41
N ILE A 171 -0.38 -17.21 9.18
CA ILE A 171 0.92 -16.79 8.67
C ILE A 171 1.87 -17.99 8.58
N GLU A 172 2.45 -18.20 7.42
CA GLU A 172 3.52 -19.16 7.17
C GLU A 172 4.80 -18.37 6.84
N PRO A 173 5.80 -18.35 7.74
CA PRO A 173 7.08 -17.71 7.46
C PRO A 173 7.84 -18.47 6.37
N ASP A 174 8.56 -17.73 5.53
CA ASP A 174 9.49 -18.31 4.56
C ASP A 174 10.71 -18.93 5.28
N PHE A 175 11.37 -19.88 4.60
CA PHE A 175 12.65 -20.44 5.06
C PHE A 175 13.75 -19.38 5.16
N PHE A 176 13.78 -18.43 4.23
CA PHE A 176 14.77 -17.35 4.22
C PHE A 176 14.18 -16.06 4.81
N HIS A 177 14.65 -15.67 6.01
CA HIS A 177 14.16 -14.49 6.74
C HIS A 177 12.63 -14.49 6.93
N GLY A 178 12.09 -15.52 7.55
CA GLY A 178 10.65 -15.68 7.81
C GLY A 178 9.98 -14.54 8.60
N GLU A 179 10.78 -13.74 9.31
CA GLU A 179 10.35 -12.52 9.98
C GLU A 179 10.02 -11.38 9.00
N TRP A 180 10.63 -11.37 7.81
CA TRP A 180 10.47 -10.40 6.72
C TRP A 180 9.70 -10.96 5.53
N ASN A 181 9.79 -12.27 5.32
CA ASN A 181 9.21 -12.95 4.18
C ASN A 181 8.21 -13.97 4.70
N TYR A 182 6.95 -13.81 4.33
CA TYR A 182 5.89 -14.67 4.83
C TYR A 182 4.73 -14.70 3.85
N MET A 183 3.91 -15.73 3.98
CA MET A 183 2.63 -15.82 3.29
C MET A 183 1.50 -15.86 4.31
N ILE A 184 0.41 -15.18 4.00
CA ILE A 184 -0.83 -15.20 4.76
C ILE A 184 -1.86 -15.91 3.90
N LYS A 185 -2.35 -17.05 4.39
CA LYS A 185 -3.40 -17.84 3.73
C LYS A 185 -4.77 -17.37 4.20
N PRO A 186 -5.80 -17.41 3.34
CA PRO A 186 -7.16 -17.17 3.80
C PRO A 186 -7.55 -18.19 4.89
N ARG A 187 -8.19 -17.69 5.94
CA ARG A 187 -8.99 -18.49 6.86
C ARG A 187 -10.16 -18.99 6.05
N THR A 188 -10.25 -20.30 5.91
CA THR A 188 -11.41 -20.94 5.28
C THR A 188 -12.62 -20.52 6.09
N ILE A 189 -13.49 -19.69 5.51
CA ILE A 189 -14.81 -19.41 6.10
C ILE A 189 -15.56 -20.73 5.96
N ALA A 190 -15.70 -21.45 7.07
CA ALA A 190 -16.51 -22.66 7.15
C ALA A 190 -18.00 -22.32 7.08
#